data_AF-A0A2R6NHQ3-F1
#
_entry.id   AF-A0A2R6NHQ3-F1
#
_cell.length_a   1.000
_cell.length_b   1.000
_cell.length_c   1.000
_cell.angle_alpha   90.00
_cell.angle_beta   90.00
_cell.angle_gamma   90.00
#
_symmetry.space_group_name_H-M   'P 1'
#
loop_
_entity.id
_entity.type
_entity.pdbx_description
1 polymer ?
#
loop_
_entity_poly.entity_id
_entity_poly.type
_entity_poly.pdbx_seq_one_letter_code
_entity_poly.pdbx_strand_id
1 'polypeptide(L)'
;MSAAPSTLTAQTAEQAPVLFKLLLLTFALAFAPISVYYLSQNYLWNGNSTYAAITAVVAANIVLVTYIILSVMEENQLTKASKGTAEPETKKTR
;
A
#
# COMPACT_ATOMS: atom_id res chain seq x y z
N MET A 1 29.43 24.27 -2.47
CA MET A 1 28.66 23.05 -2.85
C MET A 1 28.71 22.06 -1.68
N SER A 2 27.73 22.07 -0.79
CA SER A 2 27.57 21.06 0.27
C SER A 2 26.12 21.07 0.75
N ALA A 3 25.27 20.35 0.02
CA ALA A 3 23.85 20.14 0.34
C ALA A 3 23.45 18.66 0.12
N ALA A 4 24.42 17.74 0.17
CA ALA A 4 24.21 16.31 -0.08
C ALA A 4 23.67 15.49 1.11
N PRO A 5 23.96 15.80 2.40
CA PRO A 5 23.52 14.90 3.48
C PRO A 5 22.03 15.07 3.84
N SER A 6 21.48 16.29 3.72
CA SER A 6 20.13 16.62 4.18
C SER A 6 19.01 16.07 3.29
N THR A 7 19.25 15.93 1.99
CA THR A 7 18.27 15.41 1.03
C THR A 7 18.07 13.91 1.16
N LEU A 8 19.15 13.15 1.42
CA LEU A 8 19.10 11.70 1.63
C LEU A 8 18.36 11.33 2.92
N THR A 9 18.53 12.09 4.00
CA THR A 9 17.83 11.84 5.27
C THR A 9 16.34 12.15 5.15
N ALA A 10 15.98 13.24 4.46
CA ALA A 10 14.58 13.58 4.19
C ALA A 10 13.89 12.54 3.30
N GLN A 11 14.54 12.09 2.21
CA GLN A 11 14.01 11.02 1.36
C GLN A 11 13.83 9.71 2.12
N THR A 12 14.77 9.34 3.00
CA THR A 12 14.67 8.12 3.82
C THR A 12 13.47 8.17 4.77
N ALA A 13 13.22 9.34 5.40
CA ALA A 13 12.08 9.53 6.29
C ALA A 13 10.73 9.40 5.55
N GLU A 14 10.67 9.82 4.29
CA GLU A 14 9.47 9.73 3.45
C GLU A 14 9.23 8.32 2.86
N GLN A 15 10.29 7.50 2.74
CA GLN A 15 10.22 6.12 2.23
C GLN A 15 9.84 5.07 3.29
N ALA A 16 10.08 5.36 4.58
CA ALA A 16 9.75 4.46 5.68
C ALA A 16 8.29 3.92 5.66
N PRO A 17 7.25 4.75 5.44
CA PRO A 17 5.87 4.26 5.35
C PRO A 17 5.63 3.35 4.14
N VAL A 18 6.30 3.59 3.00
CA VAL A 18 6.15 2.79 1.78
C VAL A 18 6.71 1.39 1.96
N LEU A 19 7.89 1.26 2.57
CA LEU A 19 8.51 -0.03 2.85
C LEU A 19 7.64 -0.91 3.74
N PHE A 20 7.04 -0.32 4.78
CA PHE A 20 6.12 -1.04 5.67
C PHE A 20 4.91 -1.59 4.91
N LYS A 21 4.35 -0.83 3.96
CA LYS A 21 3.20 -1.25 3.16
C LYS A 21 3.53 -2.35 2.18
N LEU A 22 4.69 -2.29 1.54
CA LEU A 22 5.16 -3.36 0.66
C LEU A 22 5.37 -4.66 1.44
N LEU A 23 5.92 -4.56 2.65
CA LEU A 23 6.07 -5.71 3.54
C LEU A 23 4.68 -6.25 3.92
N LEU A 24 3.78 -5.41 4.41
CA LEU A 24 2.41 -5.80 4.78
C LEU A 24 1.65 -6.41 3.59
N LEU A 25 1.79 -5.85 2.39
CA LEU A 25 1.23 -6.40 1.16
C LEU A 25 1.76 -7.80 0.87
N THR A 26 3.08 -7.99 0.97
CA THR A 26 3.71 -9.28 0.71
C THR A 26 3.19 -10.34 1.68
N PHE A 27 3.06 -9.97 2.97
CA PHE A 27 2.41 -10.82 3.96
C PHE A 27 0.94 -11.08 3.61
N ALA A 28 0.16 -10.06 3.27
CA ALA A 28 -1.24 -10.22 2.91
C ALA A 28 -1.41 -11.14 1.70
N LEU A 29 -0.55 -11.02 0.68
CA LEU A 29 -0.61 -11.83 -0.53
C LEU A 29 -0.18 -13.29 -0.28
N ALA A 30 0.72 -13.53 0.69
CA ALA A 30 1.08 -14.88 1.10
C ALA A 30 -0.05 -15.50 1.95
N PHE A 31 -0.49 -14.82 2.99
CA PHE A 31 -1.36 -15.41 3.99
C PHE A 31 -2.85 -15.36 3.62
N ALA A 32 -3.34 -14.28 2.99
CA ALA A 32 -4.76 -14.14 2.72
C ALA A 32 -5.30 -15.16 1.70
N PRO A 33 -4.69 -15.39 0.53
CA PRO A 33 -5.19 -16.38 -0.43
C PRO A 33 -5.11 -17.80 0.12
N ILE A 34 -4.06 -18.11 0.88
CA ILE A 34 -3.89 -19.41 1.56
C ILE A 34 -5.00 -19.59 2.60
N SER A 35 -5.25 -18.57 3.42
CA SER A 35 -6.33 -18.62 4.42
C SER A 35 -7.68 -18.84 3.76
N VAL A 36 -7.97 -18.09 2.67
CA VAL A 36 -9.21 -18.21 1.92
C VAL A 36 -9.35 -19.58 1.26
N TYR A 37 -8.26 -20.18 0.77
CA TYR A 37 -8.27 -21.54 0.23
C TYR A 37 -8.78 -22.56 1.27
N TYR A 38 -8.13 -22.62 2.43
CA TYR A 38 -8.48 -23.61 3.46
C TYR A 38 -9.85 -23.35 4.09
N LEU A 39 -10.22 -22.08 4.31
CA LEU A 39 -11.57 -21.71 4.77
C LEU A 39 -12.64 -22.14 3.76
N SER A 40 -12.43 -21.81 2.49
CA SER A 40 -13.39 -22.11 1.41
C SER A 40 -13.53 -23.61 1.20
N GLN A 41 -12.41 -24.36 1.23
CA GLN A 41 -12.42 -25.80 1.06
C GLN A 41 -13.25 -26.52 2.14
N ASN A 42 -13.16 -26.07 3.40
CA ASN A 42 -13.81 -26.72 4.52
C ASN A 42 -15.27 -26.30 4.72
N TYR A 43 -15.62 -25.04 4.44
CA TYR A 43 -16.95 -24.49 4.73
C TYR A 43 -17.89 -24.33 3.52
N LEU A 44 -17.35 -24.05 2.33
CA LEU A 44 -18.18 -23.72 1.15
C LEU A 44 -18.26 -24.87 0.14
N TRP A 45 -17.19 -25.64 -0.02
CA TRP A 45 -17.07 -26.60 -1.13
C TRP A 45 -16.90 -28.06 -0.70
N ASN A 46 -17.11 -28.36 0.59
CA ASN A 46 -17.20 -29.72 1.14
C ASN A 46 -15.99 -30.62 0.76
N GLY A 47 -14.80 -30.04 0.71
CA GLY A 47 -13.55 -30.72 0.35
C GLY A 47 -13.11 -30.60 -1.11
N ASN A 48 -13.90 -29.96 -2.00
CA ASN A 48 -13.50 -29.81 -3.41
C ASN A 48 -12.40 -28.74 -3.59
N SER A 49 -11.17 -29.23 -3.78
CA SER A 49 -9.97 -28.40 -3.90
C SER A 49 -9.95 -27.51 -5.14
N THR A 50 -10.64 -27.89 -6.22
CA THR A 50 -10.68 -27.09 -7.46
C THR A 50 -11.42 -25.77 -7.26
N TYR A 51 -12.62 -25.82 -6.66
CA TYR A 51 -13.40 -24.60 -6.40
C TYR A 51 -12.76 -23.73 -5.30
N ALA A 52 -12.14 -24.36 -4.30
CA ALA A 52 -11.37 -23.65 -3.29
C ALA A 52 -10.17 -22.90 -3.91
N ALA A 53 -9.44 -23.54 -4.84
CA ALA A 53 -8.33 -22.92 -5.56
C ALA A 53 -8.79 -21.71 -6.39
N ILE A 54 -9.90 -21.85 -7.13
CA ILE A 54 -10.48 -20.73 -7.90
C ILE A 54 -10.83 -19.56 -6.97
N THR A 55 -11.46 -19.85 -5.82
CA THR A 55 -11.81 -18.83 -4.82
C THR A 55 -10.57 -18.11 -4.28
N ALA A 56 -9.49 -18.86 -4.02
CA ALA A 56 -8.22 -18.29 -3.54
C ALA A 56 -7.57 -17.38 -4.57
N VAL A 57 -7.59 -17.75 -5.86
CA VAL A 57 -7.11 -16.90 -6.96
C VAL A 57 -7.93 -15.61 -7.05
N VAL A 58 -9.25 -15.70 -6.94
CA VAL A 58 -10.11 -14.51 -6.90
C VAL A 58 -9.76 -13.62 -5.71
N ALA A 59 -9.56 -14.20 -4.52
CA ALA A 59 -9.15 -13.44 -3.33
C ALA A 59 -7.79 -12.75 -3.49
N ALA A 60 -6.81 -13.40 -4.12
CA ALA A 60 -5.51 -12.78 -4.40
C ALA A 60 -5.65 -11.54 -5.31
N ASN A 61 -6.50 -11.61 -6.33
CA ASN A 61 -6.78 -10.47 -7.21
C ASN A 61 -7.48 -9.33 -6.46
N ILE A 62 -8.40 -9.65 -5.53
CA ILE A 62 -9.04 -8.64 -4.67
C ILE A 62 -7.98 -7.92 -3.83
N VAL A 63 -7.07 -8.66 -3.19
CA VAL A 63 -5.96 -8.09 -2.39
C VAL A 63 -5.10 -7.16 -3.24
N LEU A 64 -4.75 -7.58 -4.46
CA LEU A 64 -3.99 -6.75 -5.39
C LEU A 64 -4.70 -5.44 -5.73
N VAL A 65 -5.99 -5.50 -6.07
CA VAL A 65 -6.79 -4.32 -6.39
C VAL A 65 -6.91 -3.39 -5.18
N THR A 66 -7.16 -3.94 -3.98
CA THR A 66 -7.19 -3.15 -2.74
C THR A 66 -5.87 -2.42 -2.49
N TYR A 67 -4.73 -3.07 -2.73
CA TYR A 67 -3.42 -2.42 -2.61
C TYR A 67 -3.24 -1.28 -3.61
N ILE A 68 -3.64 -1.48 -4.87
CA ILE A 68 -3.57 -0.43 -5.89
C ILE A 68 -4.38 0.79 -5.44
N ILE A 69 -5.62 0.58 -4.98
CA ILE A 69 -6.48 1.67 -4.50
C ILE A 69 -5.82 2.40 -3.32
N LEU A 70 -5.35 1.68 -2.30
CA LEU A 70 -4.66 2.26 -1.14
C LEU A 70 -3.41 3.06 -1.56
N SER A 71 -2.64 2.54 -2.51
CA SER A 71 -1.43 3.19 -3.03
C SER A 71 -1.77 4.51 -3.73
N VAL A 72 -2.80 4.51 -4.59
CA VAL A 72 -3.26 5.71 -5.29
C VAL A 72 -3.83 6.76 -4.32
N MET A 73 -4.58 6.32 -3.30
CA MET A 73 -5.09 7.22 -2.26
C MET A 73 -3.96 7.92 -1.50
N GLU A 74 -2.88 7.21 -1.20
CA GLU A 74 -1.71 7.79 -0.54
C GLU A 74 -0.87 8.69 -1.42
N GLU A 75 -0.68 8.34 -2.69
CA GLU A 75 -0.01 9.22 -3.66
C GLU A 75 -0.72 10.58 -3.74
N ASN A 76 -2.06 10.56 -3.74
CA ASN A 76 -2.87 11.78 -3.74
C ASN A 76 -2.74 12.57 -2.42
N GLN A 77 -2.64 11.88 -1.28
CA GLN A 77 -2.44 12.52 0.03
C GLN A 77 -1.06 13.18 0.14
N LEU A 78 0.00 12.52 -0.33
CA LEU A 78 1.35 13.12 -0.41
C LEU A 78 1.35 14.38 -1.30
N THR A 79 0.68 14.30 -2.45
CA THR A 79 0.58 15.43 -3.39
C THR A 79 -0.13 16.63 -2.77
N LYS A 80 -1.15 16.41 -1.92
CA LYS A 80 -1.84 17.46 -1.18
C LYS A 80 -1.02 18.02 -0.02
N ALA A 81 -0.32 17.17 0.73
CA ALA A 81 0.54 17.58 1.83
C ALA A 81 1.71 18.46 1.35
N SER A 82 2.29 18.16 0.18
CA SER A 82 3.34 18.95 -0.45
C SER A 82 2.88 20.36 -0.86
N LYS A 83 1.61 20.53 -1.26
CA LYS A 83 1.02 21.85 -1.60
C LYS A 83 0.63 22.70 -0.39
N GLY A 84 0.57 22.13 0.82
CA GLY A 84 0.15 22.84 2.03
C GLY A 84 1.23 23.63 2.77
N THR A 85 2.50 23.57 2.32
CA THR A 85 3.65 24.18 3.03
C THR A 85 4.37 25.28 2.23
N ALA A 86 3.89 25.63 1.02
CA ALA A 86 4.43 26.75 0.26
C ALA A 86 3.46 27.95 0.30
N GLU A 87 3.88 28.99 1.04
CA GLU A 87 3.38 30.37 1.06
C GLU A 87 2.24 30.67 2.07
N PRO A 88 2.54 31.49 3.11
CA PRO A 88 2.46 32.94 2.90
C PRO A 88 3.62 33.69 3.56
N GLU A 89 4.73 33.88 2.85
CA GLU A 89 5.78 34.81 3.29
C GLU A 89 5.94 35.93 2.24
N THR A 90 5.54 37.15 2.65
CA THR A 90 5.98 38.45 2.11
C THR A 90 5.30 39.02 0.84
N LYS A 91 4.03 39.41 0.96
CA LYS A 91 3.48 40.59 0.27
C LYS A 91 2.85 41.59 1.24
N LYS A 92 3.65 42.15 2.17
CA LYS A 92 3.33 43.41 2.85
C LYS A 92 4.61 44.16 3.27
N THR A 93 5.26 44.79 2.30
CA THR A 93 6.01 46.03 2.51
C THR A 93 5.65 46.96 1.36
N ARG A 94 4.60 47.75 1.62
CA ARG A 94 4.29 48.99 0.93
C ARG A 94 5.09 50.10 1.61
#